data_AF-A0A6M5YPM6-F1
#
_entry.id   AF-A0A6M5YPM6-F1
#
_cell.length_a   1.000
_cell.length_b   1.000
_cell.length_c   1.000
_cell.angle_alpha   90.00
_cell.angle_beta   90.00
_cell.angle_gamma   90.00
#
_symmetry.space_group_name_H-M   'P 1'
#
loop_
_entity.id
_entity.type
_entity.pdbx_description
1 polymer ?
#
loop_
_entity_poly.entity_id
_entity_poly.type
_entity_poly.pdbx_seq_one_letter_code
_entity_poly.pdbx_strand_id
1 'polypeptide(L)'
;MGKPTAALAHHPFALDQDIAEGMALWCLKRQSCQFGRIAAKKGQIHFCILHERDLADGDKGLAEKIAKGKRLWKQRALVNMQSPPSGMMLLFASPRVTLAAPDDNLRRFADRLLELAGWAPQRRGKKLDNAISSDFLYLKNPADGFAYGFQFNVDFFAASGDGRWWHDHRIPGGIAFTANSAGHMRHFKDWYESPATDHGQWAVKQAMITVSQAHPTKGEGTEAAPKSPQDEGRVTWLRPLDGRGKPLVNESPCPLNPVPAALQWKDWTRYEGLLHTDHAVRAEFFDGREEAATGAAPYLMDLTYLYDRRQADFINFMAGFRISDDAVYQETGRPETWMTRDGEQTKPHRTDAQVGEMNALLRKCYGWPKLPSLTDDVS
;
A
#
# COMPACT_ATOMS: atom_id res chain seq x y z
N MET A 1 12.23 -12.43 5.63
CA MET A 1 13.46 -11.63 5.40
C MET A 1 13.39 -10.16 5.91
N GLY A 2 12.61 -9.85 6.96
CA GLY A 2 12.43 -8.51 7.52
C GLY A 2 12.93 -8.31 8.97
N LYS A 3 13.89 -9.14 9.41
CA LYS A 3 14.27 -9.28 10.84
C LYS A 3 14.67 -7.95 11.52
N PRO A 4 15.52 -7.07 10.94
CA PRO A 4 15.81 -5.76 11.54
C PRO A 4 14.59 -4.87 11.79
N THR A 5 13.73 -4.65 10.80
CA THR A 5 12.54 -3.80 10.99
C THR A 5 11.54 -4.45 11.94
N ALA A 6 11.38 -5.77 11.93
CA ALA A 6 10.54 -6.46 12.93
C ALA A 6 11.11 -6.27 14.35
N ALA A 7 12.42 -6.46 14.53
CA ALA A 7 13.09 -6.24 15.80
C ALA A 7 12.95 -4.78 16.29
N LEU A 8 13.00 -3.82 15.38
CA LEU A 8 12.74 -2.41 15.68
C LEU A 8 11.27 -2.18 16.08
N ALA A 9 10.32 -2.73 15.32
CA ALA A 9 8.88 -2.63 15.58
C ALA A 9 8.47 -3.23 16.93
N HIS A 10 9.22 -4.23 17.42
CA HIS A 10 8.96 -4.92 18.67
C HIS A 10 9.78 -4.38 19.84
N HIS A 11 10.67 -3.41 19.60
CA HIS A 11 11.59 -2.97 20.63
C HIS A 11 10.86 -2.12 21.68
N PRO A 12 10.97 -2.42 22.99
CA PRO A 12 10.21 -1.72 24.03
C PRO A 12 10.43 -0.20 24.07
N PHE A 13 11.62 0.25 23.66
CA PHE A 13 12.01 1.66 23.65
C PHE A 13 11.87 2.33 22.29
N ALA A 14 11.43 1.61 21.25
CA ALA A 14 11.19 2.22 19.94
C ALA A 14 9.99 3.17 20.02
N LEU A 15 10.18 4.38 19.49
CA LEU A 15 9.09 5.32 19.28
C LEU A 15 8.46 5.04 17.93
N ASP A 16 7.25 5.53 17.75
CA ASP A 16 6.55 5.42 16.47
C ASP A 16 7.37 6.05 15.32
N GLN A 17 8.22 7.06 15.58
CA GLN A 17 9.11 7.61 14.55
C GLN A 17 10.20 6.63 14.11
N ASP A 18 10.85 5.92 15.02
CA ASP A 18 11.91 4.97 14.63
C ASP A 18 11.29 3.80 13.85
N ILE A 19 10.12 3.32 14.29
CA ILE A 19 9.39 2.25 13.58
C ILE A 19 8.96 2.72 12.20
N ALA A 20 8.41 3.94 12.09
CA ALA A 20 8.04 4.53 10.80
C ALA A 20 9.26 4.66 9.86
N GLU A 21 10.41 5.07 10.37
CA GLU A 21 11.66 5.14 9.61
C GLU A 21 12.11 3.75 9.12
N GLY A 22 12.13 2.75 10.01
CA GLY A 22 12.46 1.37 9.65
C GLY A 22 11.47 0.76 8.65
N MET A 23 10.18 1.10 8.74
CA MET A 23 9.15 0.66 7.79
C MET A 23 9.26 1.38 6.44
N ALA A 24 9.59 2.68 6.42
CA ALA A 24 9.85 3.40 5.18
C ALA A 24 11.06 2.80 4.43
N LEU A 25 12.14 2.47 5.15
CA LEU A 25 13.29 1.76 4.60
C LEU A 25 12.92 0.37 4.06
N TRP A 26 12.05 -0.36 4.77
CA TRP A 26 11.53 -1.63 4.28
C TRP A 26 10.74 -1.44 2.96
N CYS A 27 9.79 -0.51 2.93
CA CYS A 27 8.99 -0.22 1.74
C CYS A 27 9.88 0.11 0.54
N LEU A 28 10.89 0.96 0.74
CA LEU A 28 11.81 1.39 -0.30
C LEU A 28 12.62 0.23 -0.92
N LYS A 29 13.01 -0.75 -0.10
CA LYS A 29 14.01 -1.77 -0.48
C LYS A 29 13.45 -3.18 -0.70
N ARG A 30 12.28 -3.47 -0.15
CA ARG A 30 11.75 -4.83 -0.02
C ARG A 30 10.32 -5.01 -0.52
N GLN A 31 9.58 -3.94 -0.71
CA GLN A 31 8.22 -4.02 -1.21
C GLN A 31 8.24 -3.85 -2.75
N SER A 32 7.48 -4.68 -3.49
CA SER A 32 7.42 -4.76 -4.96
C SER A 32 6.56 -3.68 -5.65
N CYS A 33 5.56 -3.15 -4.97
CA CYS A 33 4.73 -2.02 -5.36
C CYS A 33 5.53 -0.73 -5.53
N GLN A 34 5.55 -0.24 -6.76
CA GLN A 34 6.23 0.98 -7.16
C GLN A 34 5.65 2.21 -6.47
N PHE A 35 4.33 2.30 -6.30
CA PHE A 35 3.69 3.42 -5.60
C PHE A 35 4.18 3.51 -4.15
N GLY A 36 4.24 2.38 -3.44
CA GLY A 36 4.77 2.32 -2.07
C GLY A 36 6.24 2.70 -1.99
N ARG A 37 7.08 2.23 -2.92
CA ARG A 37 8.51 2.59 -3.00
C ARG A 37 8.72 4.09 -3.25
N ILE A 38 7.99 4.67 -4.20
CA ILE A 38 8.05 6.09 -4.54
C ILE A 38 7.60 6.93 -3.35
N ALA A 39 6.48 6.57 -2.72
CA ALA A 39 5.99 7.25 -1.54
C ALA A 39 7.00 7.18 -0.38
N ALA A 40 7.60 6.01 -0.14
CA ALA A 40 8.65 5.84 0.86
C ALA A 40 9.88 6.72 0.57
N LYS A 41 10.36 6.73 -0.68
CA LYS A 41 11.50 7.55 -1.12
C LYS A 41 11.26 9.05 -0.87
N LYS A 42 10.03 9.52 -1.05
CA LYS A 42 9.64 10.92 -0.91
C LYS A 42 9.15 11.30 0.50
N GLY A 43 9.10 10.34 1.44
CA GLY A 43 8.53 10.56 2.77
C GLY A 43 7.00 10.80 2.76
N GLN A 44 6.31 10.31 1.74
CA GLN A 44 4.88 10.48 1.49
C GLN A 44 4.00 9.36 2.07
N ILE A 45 4.54 8.55 2.99
CA ILE A 45 3.76 7.57 3.76
C ILE A 45 3.46 8.13 5.15
N HIS A 46 2.19 8.18 5.52
CA HIS A 46 1.76 8.42 6.89
C HIS A 46 1.67 7.08 7.64
N PHE A 47 2.42 6.94 8.74
CA PHE A 47 2.37 5.76 9.58
C PHE A 47 1.49 6.01 10.80
N CYS A 48 0.48 5.17 11.01
CA CYS A 48 -0.28 5.06 12.25
C CYS A 48 0.09 3.72 12.89
N ILE A 49 0.80 3.77 14.01
CA ILE A 49 1.38 2.58 14.64
C ILE A 49 0.61 2.28 15.93
N LEU A 50 0.17 1.04 16.02
CA LEU A 50 -0.47 0.46 17.18
C LEU A 50 0.44 -0.62 17.77
N HIS A 51 0.38 -0.76 19.08
CA HIS A 51 1.16 -1.68 19.89
C HIS A 51 0.23 -2.51 20.77
N GLU A 52 0.74 -3.61 21.33
CA GLU A 52 -0.04 -4.41 22.29
C GLU A 52 -0.52 -3.60 23.51
N ARG A 53 0.26 -2.62 23.96
CA ARG A 53 -0.15 -1.73 25.07
C ARG A 53 -1.39 -0.89 24.76
N ASP A 54 -1.63 -0.57 23.49
CA ASP A 54 -2.80 0.20 23.09
C ASP A 54 -4.09 -0.63 23.22
N LEU A 55 -3.99 -1.96 23.31
CA LEU A 55 -5.14 -2.82 23.62
C LEU A 55 -5.70 -2.57 25.01
N ALA A 56 -4.90 -2.03 25.95
CA ALA A 56 -5.36 -1.70 27.30
C ALA A 56 -6.40 -0.57 27.31
N ASP A 57 -6.38 0.30 26.30
CA ASP A 57 -7.35 1.39 26.13
C ASP A 57 -8.70 0.91 25.56
N GLY A 58 -8.78 -0.38 25.22
CA GLY A 58 -9.95 -1.01 24.61
C GLY A 58 -10.28 -0.50 23.21
N ASP A 59 -11.38 -1.01 22.65
CA ASP A 59 -11.80 -0.70 21.28
C ASP A 59 -12.03 0.80 21.04
N LYS A 60 -12.57 1.50 22.03
CA LYS A 60 -12.80 2.95 21.95
C LYS A 60 -11.47 3.71 21.81
N GLY A 61 -10.49 3.42 22.67
CA GLY A 61 -9.19 4.09 22.61
C GLY A 61 -8.43 3.79 21.31
N LEU A 62 -8.49 2.54 20.84
CA LEU A 62 -7.92 2.16 19.55
C LEU A 62 -8.59 2.88 18.38
N ALA A 63 -9.93 2.90 18.33
CA ALA A 63 -10.67 3.61 17.29
C ALA A 63 -10.35 5.12 17.29
N GLU A 64 -10.27 5.75 18.46
CA GLU A 64 -9.88 7.15 18.60
C GLU A 64 -8.45 7.41 18.12
N LYS A 65 -7.49 6.54 18.47
CA LYS A 65 -6.10 6.62 18.01
C LYS A 65 -5.99 6.49 16.50
N ILE A 66 -6.69 5.53 15.90
CA ILE A 66 -6.72 5.33 14.44
C ILE A 66 -7.38 6.52 13.75
N ALA A 67 -8.53 6.98 14.24
CA ALA A 67 -9.25 8.13 13.69
C ALA A 67 -8.40 9.40 13.74
N LYS A 68 -7.66 9.63 14.83
CA LYS A 68 -6.69 10.73 14.94
C LYS A 68 -5.58 10.62 13.90
N GLY A 69 -5.02 9.42 13.70
CA GLY A 69 -4.03 9.15 12.66
C GLY A 69 -4.55 9.42 11.24
N LYS A 70 -5.73 8.88 10.90
CA LYS A 70 -6.40 9.13 9.62
C LYS A 70 -6.65 10.62 9.39
N ARG A 71 -7.18 11.32 10.39
CA ARG A 71 -7.43 12.77 10.32
C ARG A 71 -6.15 13.53 10.04
N LEU A 72 -5.07 13.28 10.79
CA LEU A 72 -3.78 13.94 10.59
C LEU A 72 -3.18 13.63 9.21
N TRP A 73 -3.34 12.40 8.71
CA TRP A 73 -2.94 12.04 7.36
C TRP A 73 -3.66 12.88 6.31
N LYS A 74 -5.00 12.93 6.35
CA LYS A 74 -5.81 13.70 5.39
C LYS A 74 -5.56 15.21 5.49
N GLN A 75 -5.39 15.75 6.69
CA GLN A 75 -4.96 17.14 6.91
C GLN A 75 -3.63 17.41 6.21
N ARG A 76 -2.61 16.58 6.45
CA ARG A 76 -1.27 16.74 5.83
C ARG A 76 -1.31 16.62 4.31
N ALA A 77 -2.13 15.74 3.76
CA ALA A 77 -2.32 15.61 2.32
C ALA A 77 -2.89 16.89 1.70
N LEU A 78 -3.78 17.59 2.44
CA LEU A 78 -4.41 18.81 1.95
C LEU A 78 -3.51 20.05 2.01
N VAL A 79 -2.66 20.21 3.03
CA VAL A 79 -1.86 21.45 3.22
C VAL A 79 -0.37 21.36 2.95
N ASN A 80 0.23 20.17 2.97
CA ASN A 80 1.65 20.05 2.67
C ASN A 80 1.84 20.07 1.15
N MET A 81 2.19 21.23 0.60
CA MET A 81 2.34 21.41 -0.84
C MET A 81 3.70 20.93 -1.38
N GLN A 82 4.65 20.60 -0.50
CA GLN A 82 5.99 20.18 -0.87
C GLN A 82 6.13 18.66 -0.94
N SER A 83 5.50 17.94 -0.02
CA SER A 83 5.50 16.48 0.02
C SER A 83 4.26 15.95 0.75
N PRO A 84 3.05 16.10 0.16
CA PRO A 84 1.82 15.61 0.76
C PRO A 84 1.87 14.08 0.83
N PRO A 85 1.52 13.48 1.98
CA PRO A 85 1.46 12.03 2.09
C PRO A 85 0.34 11.46 1.23
N SER A 86 0.69 10.68 0.21
CA SER A 86 -0.25 10.00 -0.68
C SER A 86 -0.66 8.60 -0.22
N GLY A 87 0.08 8.05 0.76
CA GLY A 87 -0.18 6.74 1.32
C GLY A 87 -0.31 6.78 2.85
N MET A 88 -1.05 5.81 3.38
CA MET A 88 -1.12 5.52 4.81
C MET A 88 -0.82 4.05 5.07
N MET A 89 -0.13 3.80 6.17
CA MET A 89 0.07 2.47 6.73
C MET A 89 -0.42 2.46 8.18
N LEU A 90 -1.50 1.72 8.43
CA LEU A 90 -1.95 1.36 9.77
C LEU A 90 -1.26 0.04 10.15
N LEU A 91 -0.26 0.11 11.03
CA LEU A 91 0.53 -1.03 11.46
C LEU A 91 0.11 -1.44 12.88
N PHE A 92 -0.20 -2.72 13.09
CA PHE A 92 -0.26 -3.30 14.43
C PHE A 92 1.03 -4.07 14.70
N ALA A 93 1.96 -3.43 15.41
CA ALA A 93 3.27 -3.96 15.75
C ALA A 93 3.18 -4.85 17.00
N SER A 94 3.35 -6.15 16.82
CA SER A 94 3.25 -7.13 17.91
C SER A 94 4.07 -8.38 17.61
N PRO A 95 4.93 -8.84 18.54
CA PRO A 95 5.59 -10.13 18.44
C PRO A 95 4.60 -11.28 18.34
N ARG A 96 3.49 -11.23 19.10
CA ARG A 96 2.47 -12.28 19.12
C ARG A 96 1.74 -12.38 17.79
N VAL A 97 1.37 -11.25 17.20
CA VAL A 97 0.74 -11.20 15.86
C VAL A 97 1.72 -11.62 14.78
N THR A 98 2.99 -11.26 14.90
CA THR A 98 4.05 -11.68 13.95
C THR A 98 4.20 -13.20 13.88
N LEU A 99 4.06 -13.87 15.03
CA LEU A 99 4.20 -15.32 15.17
C LEU A 99 2.87 -16.06 15.09
N ALA A 100 1.74 -15.36 14.90
CA ALA A 100 0.44 -15.98 14.81
C ALA A 100 0.34 -16.82 13.53
N ALA A 101 -0.36 -17.96 13.63
CA ALA A 101 -0.74 -18.72 12.45
C ALA A 101 -1.70 -17.87 11.59
N PRO A 102 -1.61 -17.94 10.26
CA PRO A 102 -2.62 -17.35 9.39
C PRO A 102 -3.87 -18.22 9.41
N ASP A 103 -4.69 -18.03 10.44
CA ASP A 103 -5.92 -18.78 10.72
C ASP A 103 -7.10 -17.83 10.97
N ASP A 104 -8.26 -18.41 11.31
CA ASP A 104 -9.46 -17.64 11.62
C ASP A 104 -9.30 -16.69 12.82
N ASN A 105 -8.38 -16.96 13.75
CA ASN A 105 -8.12 -16.06 14.88
C ASN A 105 -7.44 -14.78 14.38
N LEU A 106 -6.40 -14.93 13.56
CA LEU A 106 -5.72 -13.79 12.95
C LEU A 106 -6.65 -13.02 12.02
N ARG A 107 -7.50 -13.73 11.26
CA ARG A 107 -8.53 -13.11 10.43
C ARG A 107 -9.49 -12.24 11.23
N ARG A 108 -10.09 -12.79 12.30
CA ARG A 108 -11.03 -12.03 13.15
C ARG A 108 -10.36 -10.82 13.79
N PHE A 109 -9.09 -10.93 14.17
CA PHE A 109 -8.32 -9.80 14.67
C PHE A 109 -8.13 -8.72 13.59
N ALA A 110 -7.75 -9.10 12.37
CA ALA A 110 -7.61 -8.19 11.24
C ALA A 110 -8.94 -7.51 10.88
N ASP A 111 -10.03 -8.28 10.77
CA ASP A 111 -11.38 -7.76 10.53
C ASP A 111 -11.79 -6.75 11.61
N ARG A 112 -11.54 -7.05 12.90
CA ARG A 112 -11.87 -6.13 13.99
C ARG A 112 -11.08 -4.83 13.89
N LEU A 113 -9.79 -4.91 13.57
CA LEU A 113 -8.96 -3.72 13.40
C LEU A 113 -9.42 -2.85 12.21
N LEU A 114 -9.82 -3.48 11.10
CA LEU A 114 -10.39 -2.80 9.94
C LEU A 114 -11.71 -2.09 10.29
N GLU A 115 -12.56 -2.73 11.09
CA GLU A 115 -13.80 -2.13 11.62
C GLU A 115 -13.53 -0.92 12.50
N LEU A 116 -12.60 -1.02 13.45
CA LEU A 116 -12.21 0.10 14.31
C LEU A 116 -11.61 1.27 13.51
N ALA A 117 -10.99 1.00 12.36
CA ALA A 117 -10.49 2.03 11.45
C ALA A 117 -11.60 2.74 10.64
N GLY A 118 -12.86 2.30 10.76
CA GLY A 118 -13.97 2.80 9.94
C GLY A 118 -13.83 2.40 8.47
N TRP A 119 -13.09 1.32 8.19
CA TRP A 119 -12.86 0.77 6.86
C TRP A 119 -13.57 -0.57 6.66
N ALA A 120 -14.36 -1.01 7.64
CA ALA A 120 -15.21 -2.17 7.42
C ALA A 120 -16.19 -1.88 6.28
N PRO A 121 -16.34 -2.82 5.32
CA PRO A 121 -17.34 -2.71 4.28
C PRO A 121 -18.74 -2.66 4.90
N GLN A 122 -19.67 -1.93 4.29
CA GLN A 122 -21.08 -1.97 4.71
C GLN A 122 -21.64 -3.38 4.46
N ARG A 123 -21.66 -4.24 5.48
CA ARG A 123 -22.13 -5.62 5.35
C ARG A 123 -23.64 -5.71 5.53
N ARG A 124 -24.37 -6.17 4.51
CA ARG A 124 -25.70 -6.79 4.65
C ARG A 124 -25.55 -8.31 4.45
N GLY A 125 -25.48 -9.10 5.52
CA GLY A 125 -25.49 -10.58 5.43
C GLY A 125 -24.53 -11.32 6.37
N LYS A 126 -24.69 -12.66 6.47
CA LYS A 126 -23.95 -13.56 7.39
C LYS A 126 -22.64 -14.16 6.84
N LYS A 127 -22.31 -13.98 5.55
CA LYS A 127 -21.04 -14.45 5.00
C LYS A 127 -20.01 -13.31 5.00
N LEU A 128 -18.85 -13.59 5.59
CA LEU A 128 -17.65 -12.75 5.47
C LEU A 128 -17.08 -12.93 4.05
N ASP A 129 -17.75 -12.37 3.05
CA ASP A 129 -17.24 -12.35 1.67
C ASP A 129 -16.02 -11.41 1.57
N ASN A 130 -15.13 -11.69 0.62
CA ASN A 130 -13.98 -10.85 0.32
C ASN A 130 -14.47 -9.50 -0.20
N ALA A 131 -14.45 -8.48 0.66
CA ALA A 131 -15.06 -7.20 0.37
C ALA A 131 -14.00 -6.11 0.17
N ILE A 132 -14.31 -5.19 -0.74
CA ILE A 132 -13.51 -4.01 -1.03
C ILE A 132 -13.74 -3.00 0.10
N SER A 133 -12.64 -2.48 0.64
CA SER A 133 -12.65 -1.35 1.57
C SER A 133 -12.01 -0.17 0.89
N SER A 134 -12.70 0.96 0.82
CA SER A 134 -12.21 2.17 0.19
C SER A 134 -12.60 3.43 0.97
N ASP A 135 -11.81 4.48 0.79
CA ASP A 135 -12.01 5.81 1.38
C ASP A 135 -11.34 6.84 0.43
N PHE A 136 -11.43 8.13 0.73
CA PHE A 136 -10.92 9.21 -0.12
C PHE A 136 -9.76 9.95 0.53
N LEU A 137 -8.78 10.32 -0.30
CA LEU A 137 -7.71 11.25 0.06
C LEU A 137 -7.89 12.55 -0.74
N TYR A 138 -7.53 13.68 -0.12
CA TYR A 138 -7.79 15.00 -0.67
C TYR A 138 -6.50 15.70 -1.07
N LEU A 139 -6.53 16.36 -2.23
CA LEU A 139 -5.47 17.25 -2.68
C LEU A 139 -6.09 18.56 -3.17
N LYS A 140 -5.50 19.69 -2.77
CA LYS A 140 -5.91 21.00 -3.28
C LYS A 140 -5.30 21.22 -4.66
N ASN A 141 -6.06 21.74 -5.60
CA ASN A 141 -5.51 22.17 -6.89
C ASN A 141 -5.07 23.65 -6.77
N PRO A 142 -3.80 23.98 -7.09
CA PRO A 142 -3.29 25.33 -6.92
C PRO A 142 -3.83 26.33 -7.95
N ALA A 143 -4.35 25.84 -9.09
CA ALA A 143 -4.85 26.69 -10.17
C ALA A 143 -6.26 27.23 -9.90
N ASP A 144 -7.14 26.42 -9.31
CA ASP A 144 -8.54 26.79 -9.03
C ASP A 144 -8.84 26.97 -7.52
N GLY A 145 -7.93 26.53 -6.65
CA GLY A 145 -8.07 26.63 -5.20
C GLY A 145 -9.04 25.61 -4.59
N PHE A 146 -9.59 24.67 -5.35
CA PHE A 146 -10.54 23.67 -4.84
C PHE A 146 -9.86 22.38 -4.37
N ALA A 147 -10.52 21.68 -3.45
CA ALA A 147 -10.13 20.33 -3.07
C ALA A 147 -10.71 19.29 -4.03
N TYR A 148 -9.91 18.28 -4.34
CA TYR A 148 -10.30 17.11 -5.14
C TYR A 148 -10.12 15.84 -4.32
N GLY A 149 -11.14 14.96 -4.36
CA GLY A 149 -11.13 13.66 -3.71
C GLY A 149 -10.68 12.55 -4.66
N PHE A 150 -9.79 11.69 -4.18
CA PHE A 150 -9.26 10.54 -4.91
C PHE A 150 -9.47 9.27 -4.08
N GLN A 151 -10.25 8.35 -4.62
CA GLN A 151 -10.51 7.06 -3.99
C GLN A 151 -9.22 6.25 -3.90
N PHE A 152 -9.07 5.54 -2.79
CA PHE A 152 -8.07 4.50 -2.62
C PHE A 152 -8.73 3.25 -2.05
N ASN A 153 -8.14 2.09 -2.36
CA ASN A 153 -8.49 0.83 -1.71
C ASN A 153 -7.54 0.56 -0.55
N VAL A 154 -8.04 -0.18 0.43
CA VAL A 154 -7.28 -0.66 1.58
C VAL A 154 -6.87 -2.10 1.31
N ASP A 155 -5.59 -2.38 1.50
CA ASP A 155 -5.00 -3.70 1.27
C ASP A 155 -4.34 -4.23 2.55
N PHE A 156 -4.42 -5.54 2.76
CA PHE A 156 -3.92 -6.22 3.96
C PHE A 156 -2.54 -6.83 3.73
N PHE A 157 -1.69 -6.64 4.72
CA PHE A 157 -0.36 -7.21 4.79
C PHE A 157 -0.14 -7.89 6.13
N ALA A 158 0.59 -9.00 6.15
CA ALA A 158 0.93 -9.69 7.38
C ALA A 158 2.30 -10.34 7.34
N ALA A 159 2.94 -10.49 8.50
CA ALA A 159 4.19 -11.24 8.63
C ALA A 159 4.07 -12.67 8.09
N SER A 160 2.90 -13.30 8.25
CA SER A 160 2.59 -14.65 7.77
C SER A 160 2.64 -14.80 6.25
N GLY A 161 2.60 -13.70 5.48
CA GLY A 161 2.77 -13.74 4.03
C GLY A 161 4.22 -14.04 3.60
N ASP A 162 5.22 -13.82 4.46
CA ASP A 162 6.62 -14.07 4.13
C ASP A 162 6.84 -15.54 3.76
N GLY A 163 7.51 -15.77 2.62
CA GLY A 163 7.73 -17.09 2.03
C GLY A 163 6.51 -17.85 1.48
N ARG A 164 5.28 -17.30 1.52
CA ARG A 164 4.07 -17.96 1.00
C ARG A 164 3.72 -17.49 -0.42
N TRP A 165 2.75 -18.14 -1.06
CA TRP A 165 2.25 -17.76 -2.40
C TRP A 165 1.78 -16.29 -2.51
N TRP A 166 1.46 -15.64 -1.39
CA TRP A 166 1.08 -14.23 -1.28
C TRP A 166 2.20 -13.36 -0.69
N HIS A 167 3.46 -13.71 -0.98
CA HIS A 167 4.68 -13.06 -0.46
C HIS A 167 4.71 -11.54 -0.61
N ASP A 168 4.13 -11.01 -1.67
CA ASP A 168 4.10 -9.56 -1.92
C ASP A 168 3.23 -8.80 -0.90
N HIS A 169 2.33 -9.49 -0.20
CA HIS A 169 1.52 -8.98 0.91
C HIS A 169 2.17 -9.24 2.28
N ARG A 170 3.48 -9.51 2.33
CA ARG A 170 4.19 -9.61 3.60
C ARG A 170 4.48 -8.25 4.20
N ILE A 171 4.54 -8.15 5.52
CA ILE A 171 5.12 -6.98 6.21
C ILE A 171 5.86 -7.43 7.48
N PRO A 172 7.00 -6.81 7.85
CA PRO A 172 7.64 -7.11 9.12
C PRO A 172 6.79 -6.62 10.30
N GLY A 173 6.90 -7.32 11.44
CA GLY A 173 6.49 -6.78 12.73
C GLY A 173 5.03 -6.96 13.13
N GLY A 174 4.17 -7.52 12.28
CA GLY A 174 2.79 -7.87 12.65
C GLY A 174 1.87 -7.89 11.44
N ILE A 175 0.77 -7.15 11.50
CA ILE A 175 -0.15 -6.94 10.36
C ILE A 175 -0.23 -5.46 10.04
N ALA A 176 -0.57 -5.13 8.80
CA ALA A 176 -0.86 -3.77 8.40
C ALA A 176 -2.00 -3.68 7.39
N PHE A 177 -2.64 -2.52 7.40
CA PHE A 177 -3.52 -2.06 6.34
C PHE A 177 -2.84 -0.90 5.63
N THR A 178 -2.71 -1.01 4.31
CA THR A 178 -2.13 0.04 3.48
C THR A 178 -3.19 0.68 2.62
N ALA A 179 -3.11 1.99 2.47
CA ALA A 179 -3.98 2.78 1.61
C ALA A 179 -3.08 3.64 0.71
N ASN A 180 -3.16 3.47 -0.60
CA ASN A 180 -2.37 4.25 -1.56
C ASN A 180 -3.30 4.90 -2.58
N SER A 181 -3.30 6.23 -2.65
CA SER A 181 -4.12 6.96 -3.62
C SER A 181 -3.30 7.29 -4.88
N ALA A 182 -3.44 6.45 -5.92
CA ALA A 182 -2.71 6.60 -7.18
C ALA A 182 -3.08 7.92 -7.90
N GLY A 183 -4.36 8.30 -7.91
CA GLY A 183 -4.82 9.58 -8.43
C GLY A 183 -4.21 10.77 -7.70
N HIS A 184 -4.18 10.73 -6.36
CA HIS A 184 -3.51 11.76 -5.58
C HIS A 184 -2.02 11.88 -5.93
N MET A 185 -1.31 10.75 -6.07
CA MET A 185 0.11 10.77 -6.47
C MET A 185 0.29 11.39 -7.85
N ARG A 186 -0.50 10.95 -8.84
CA ARG A 186 -0.47 11.48 -10.20
C ARG A 186 -0.73 12.99 -10.21
N HIS A 187 -1.81 13.43 -9.58
CA HIS A 187 -2.19 14.84 -9.57
C HIS A 187 -1.23 15.72 -8.78
N PHE A 188 -0.59 15.20 -7.74
CA PHE A 188 0.51 15.92 -7.10
C PHE A 188 1.66 16.18 -8.08
N LYS A 189 2.00 15.20 -8.93
CA LYS A 189 2.98 15.41 -10.00
C LYS A 189 2.51 16.45 -11.02
N ASP A 190 1.27 16.32 -11.50
CA ASP A 190 0.69 17.20 -12.53
C ASP A 190 0.50 18.64 -12.06
N TRP A 191 0.21 18.86 -10.77
CA TRP A 191 -0.13 20.17 -10.22
C TRP A 191 1.03 20.88 -9.54
N TYR A 192 1.98 20.14 -8.95
CA TYR A 192 3.03 20.71 -8.11
C TYR A 192 4.45 20.41 -8.60
N GLU A 193 4.75 19.17 -9.02
CA GLU A 193 6.12 18.81 -9.41
C GLU A 193 6.47 19.21 -10.84
N SER A 194 5.54 19.02 -11.78
CA SER A 194 5.77 19.35 -13.18
C SER A 194 4.46 19.83 -13.82
N PRO A 195 4.04 21.07 -13.51
CA PRO A 195 2.84 21.67 -14.06
C PRO A 195 2.78 21.56 -15.59
N ALA A 196 1.57 21.39 -16.13
CA ALA A 196 1.29 21.23 -17.55
C ALA A 196 1.80 19.93 -18.21
N THR A 197 2.32 18.97 -17.43
CA THR A 197 2.57 17.59 -17.89
C THR A 197 1.40 16.68 -17.49
N ASP A 198 0.91 15.83 -18.40
CA ASP A 198 -0.06 14.78 -18.07
C ASP A 198 0.67 13.48 -17.69
N HIS A 199 0.72 13.16 -16.39
CA HIS A 199 1.29 11.91 -15.89
C HIS A 199 0.27 10.75 -15.90
N GLY A 200 -0.77 10.79 -16.72
CA GLY A 200 -1.69 9.65 -16.91
C GLY A 200 -0.96 8.36 -17.31
N GLN A 201 0.04 8.46 -18.19
CA GLN A 201 0.87 7.32 -18.60
C GLN A 201 1.73 6.78 -17.44
N TRP A 202 2.13 7.64 -16.51
CA TRP A 202 2.98 7.26 -15.40
C TRP A 202 2.28 6.29 -14.45
N ALA A 203 0.98 6.51 -14.15
CA ALA A 203 0.25 5.65 -13.22
C ALA A 203 0.14 4.21 -13.74
N VAL A 204 -0.30 4.04 -14.99
CA VAL A 204 -0.38 2.71 -15.62
C VAL A 204 1.00 2.08 -15.79
N LYS A 205 2.05 2.85 -16.10
CA LYS A 205 3.43 2.37 -16.12
C LYS A 205 3.86 1.81 -14.76
N GLN A 206 3.63 2.54 -13.67
CA GLN A 206 4.00 2.08 -12.31
C GLN A 206 3.22 0.83 -11.89
N ALA A 207 1.94 0.74 -12.23
CA ALA A 207 1.12 -0.45 -11.96
C ALA A 207 1.62 -1.66 -12.75
N MET A 208 1.87 -1.52 -14.06
CA MET A 208 2.39 -2.62 -14.88
C MET A 208 3.75 -3.10 -14.37
N ILE A 209 4.64 -2.19 -13.99
CA ILE A 209 5.95 -2.57 -13.44
C ILE A 209 5.80 -3.30 -12.11
N THR A 210 4.92 -2.83 -11.23
CA THR A 210 4.58 -3.53 -9.97
C THR A 210 4.18 -4.98 -10.24
N VAL A 211 3.24 -5.19 -11.18
CA VAL A 211 2.78 -6.54 -11.56
C VAL A 211 3.91 -7.37 -12.17
N SER A 212 4.74 -6.78 -13.03
CA SER A 212 5.87 -7.48 -13.65
C SER A 212 6.99 -7.88 -12.66
N GLN A 213 7.09 -7.15 -11.55
CA GLN A 213 8.12 -7.32 -10.51
C GLN A 213 7.61 -8.09 -9.28
N ALA A 214 6.39 -8.64 -9.34
CA ALA A 214 5.85 -9.52 -8.31
C ALA A 214 6.87 -10.62 -7.95
N HIS A 215 7.10 -10.85 -6.66
CA HIS A 215 8.23 -11.67 -6.22
C HIS A 215 8.03 -13.15 -6.60
N PRO A 216 9.01 -13.80 -7.24
CA PRO A 216 8.94 -15.25 -7.46
C PRO A 216 9.12 -15.97 -6.12
N THR A 217 8.24 -16.92 -5.79
CA THR A 217 8.32 -17.71 -4.55
C THR A 217 8.77 -19.15 -4.81
N LYS A 218 8.89 -19.55 -6.08
CA LYS A 218 9.37 -20.86 -6.55
C LYS A 218 10.50 -20.64 -7.56
N GLY A 219 11.50 -21.53 -7.58
CA GLY A 219 12.52 -21.55 -8.65
C GLY A 219 13.88 -20.94 -8.33
N GLU A 220 14.14 -20.42 -7.12
CA GLU A 220 15.53 -20.15 -6.70
C GLU A 220 16.25 -21.49 -6.42
N GLY A 221 16.98 -22.01 -7.42
CA GLY A 221 17.86 -23.19 -7.26
C GLY A 221 17.45 -24.46 -8.01
N THR A 222 16.42 -24.43 -8.86
CA THR A 222 16.10 -25.56 -9.75
C THR A 222 16.82 -25.41 -11.09
N GLU A 223 17.48 -26.46 -11.58
CA GLU A 223 18.21 -26.45 -12.88
C GLU A 223 17.31 -26.18 -14.10
N ALA A 224 16.01 -26.44 -13.97
CA ALA A 224 15.04 -26.15 -15.03
C ALA A 224 14.56 -24.70 -14.93
N ALA A 225 14.70 -23.94 -16.01
CA ALA A 225 14.10 -22.61 -16.13
C ALA A 225 12.56 -22.72 -16.03
N PRO A 226 11.90 -21.88 -15.22
CA PRO A 226 10.45 -21.86 -15.12
C PRO A 226 9.82 -21.52 -16.47
N LYS A 227 8.68 -22.15 -16.79
CA LYS A 227 8.01 -22.01 -18.10
C LYS A 227 7.01 -20.86 -18.12
N SER A 228 6.58 -20.38 -16.95
CA SER A 228 5.60 -19.31 -16.80
C SER A 228 5.77 -18.55 -15.47
N PRO A 229 5.25 -17.31 -15.36
CA PRO A 229 5.20 -16.59 -14.08
C PRO A 229 4.50 -17.36 -12.95
N GLN A 230 3.53 -18.22 -13.29
CA GLN A 230 2.86 -19.08 -12.33
C GLN A 230 3.78 -20.19 -11.81
N ASP A 231 4.64 -20.75 -12.67
CA ASP A 231 5.65 -21.74 -12.25
C ASP A 231 6.72 -21.12 -11.34
N GLU A 232 6.99 -19.81 -11.49
CA GLU A 232 7.82 -19.02 -10.58
C GLU A 232 7.13 -18.73 -9.23
N GLY A 233 5.87 -19.10 -9.06
CA GLY A 233 5.09 -18.82 -7.85
C GLY A 233 4.73 -17.35 -7.67
N ARG A 234 4.71 -16.55 -8.75
CA ARG A 234 4.32 -15.14 -8.65
C ARG A 234 2.83 -15.01 -8.36
N VAL A 235 2.50 -14.04 -7.52
CA VAL A 235 1.12 -13.79 -7.13
C VAL A 235 0.32 -13.04 -8.21
N THR A 236 0.99 -12.22 -9.02
CA THR A 236 0.41 -11.51 -10.17
C THR A 236 1.38 -11.47 -11.33
N TRP A 237 0.89 -11.37 -12.56
CA TRP A 237 1.73 -11.25 -13.76
C TRP A 237 1.02 -10.57 -14.93
N LEU A 238 1.80 -9.91 -15.78
CA LEU A 238 1.31 -9.29 -17.01
C LEU A 238 1.10 -10.34 -18.10
N ARG A 239 -0.03 -10.23 -18.80
CA ARG A 239 -0.31 -11.07 -19.98
C ARG A 239 0.46 -10.56 -21.21
N PRO A 240 0.81 -11.44 -22.15
CA PRO A 240 1.26 -11.00 -23.46
C PRO A 240 0.10 -10.38 -24.25
N LEU A 241 0.41 -9.50 -25.19
CA LEU A 241 -0.50 -9.12 -26.26
C LEU A 241 -0.87 -10.34 -27.12
N ASP A 242 -1.96 -10.27 -27.87
CA ASP A 242 -2.32 -11.31 -28.83
C ASP A 242 -1.28 -11.44 -29.95
N GLY A 243 -1.40 -12.46 -30.81
CA GLY A 243 -0.46 -12.70 -31.92
C GLY A 243 -0.41 -11.57 -32.97
N ARG A 244 -1.27 -10.55 -32.87
CA ARG A 244 -1.31 -9.35 -33.71
C ARG A 244 -0.88 -8.09 -32.95
N GLY A 245 -0.39 -8.23 -31.72
CA GLY A 245 0.01 -7.12 -30.87
C GLY A 245 -1.17 -6.32 -30.30
N LYS A 246 -2.36 -6.91 -30.19
CA LYS A 246 -3.54 -6.26 -29.61
C LYS A 246 -3.73 -6.62 -28.13
N PRO A 247 -4.22 -5.70 -27.30
CA PRO A 247 -4.57 -6.00 -25.91
C PRO A 247 -5.89 -6.78 -25.83
N LEU A 248 -6.20 -7.32 -24.65
CA LEU A 248 -7.42 -8.07 -24.40
C LEU A 248 -8.68 -7.19 -24.45
N VAL A 249 -8.63 -5.96 -23.92
CA VAL A 249 -9.70 -4.98 -24.11
C VAL A 249 -9.50 -4.30 -25.47
N ASN A 250 -10.28 -4.75 -26.45
CA ASN A 250 -10.26 -4.19 -27.81
C ASN A 250 -10.48 -2.67 -27.80
N GLU A 251 -9.91 -2.00 -28.80
CA GLU A 251 -10.07 -0.55 -29.02
C GLU A 251 -9.54 0.35 -27.89
N SER A 252 -8.84 -0.20 -26.88
CA SER A 252 -8.06 0.61 -25.95
C SER A 252 -6.71 0.94 -26.58
N PRO A 253 -6.41 2.20 -26.94
CA PRO A 253 -5.07 2.57 -27.37
C PRO A 253 -4.06 2.33 -26.25
N CYS A 254 -2.81 2.04 -26.61
CA CYS A 254 -1.72 1.92 -25.64
C CYS A 254 -1.47 3.29 -25.01
N PRO A 255 -1.59 3.43 -23.68
CA PRO A 255 -1.35 4.71 -23.02
C PRO A 255 0.13 5.03 -22.89
N LEU A 256 1.05 4.12 -23.21
CA LEU A 256 2.49 4.30 -23.00
C LEU A 256 3.20 4.73 -24.29
N ASN A 257 3.87 5.88 -24.28
CA ASN A 257 4.69 6.32 -25.40
C ASN A 257 5.94 7.09 -24.93
N PRO A 258 7.18 6.54 -25.07
CA PRO A 258 7.48 5.20 -25.60
C PRO A 258 7.14 4.09 -24.58
N VAL A 259 6.89 2.88 -25.08
CA VAL A 259 6.70 1.69 -24.24
C VAL A 259 8.07 1.24 -23.68
N PRO A 260 8.25 1.16 -22.35
CA PRO A 260 9.49 0.67 -21.75
C PRO A 260 9.84 -0.74 -22.23
N ALA A 261 11.12 -1.05 -22.41
CA ALA A 261 11.59 -2.35 -22.89
C ALA A 261 11.00 -3.54 -22.09
N ALA A 262 10.96 -3.43 -20.76
CA ALA A 262 10.40 -4.46 -19.88
C ALA A 262 8.89 -4.68 -20.04
N LEU A 263 8.16 -3.72 -20.62
CA LEU A 263 6.72 -3.78 -20.85
C LEU A 263 6.36 -4.00 -22.33
N GLN A 264 7.36 -4.15 -23.20
CA GLN A 264 7.11 -4.48 -24.60
C GLN A 264 6.35 -5.81 -24.68
N TRP A 265 5.36 -5.85 -25.58
CA TRP A 265 4.50 -7.01 -25.81
C TRP A 265 3.63 -7.42 -24.62
N LYS A 266 3.50 -6.56 -23.60
CA LYS A 266 2.60 -6.79 -22.47
C LYS A 266 1.27 -6.08 -22.67
N ASP A 267 0.21 -6.74 -22.25
CA ASP A 267 -1.13 -6.18 -22.21
C ASP A 267 -1.21 -5.09 -21.12
N TRP A 268 -1.57 -3.88 -21.53
CA TRP A 268 -1.73 -2.71 -20.66
C TRP A 268 -3.17 -2.55 -20.14
N THR A 269 -4.09 -3.41 -20.56
CA THR A 269 -5.51 -3.34 -20.21
C THR A 269 -5.86 -4.30 -19.08
N ARG A 270 -5.21 -5.48 -19.04
CA ARG A 270 -5.54 -6.56 -18.10
C ARG A 270 -4.29 -7.30 -17.64
N TYR A 271 -4.34 -7.84 -16.44
CA TYR A 271 -3.31 -8.71 -15.89
C TYR A 271 -3.93 -9.85 -15.08
N GLU A 272 -3.14 -10.86 -14.76
CA GLU A 272 -3.60 -12.03 -14.03
C GLU A 272 -3.01 -12.08 -12.62
N GLY A 273 -3.70 -12.77 -11.73
CA GLY A 273 -3.18 -13.05 -10.40
C GLY A 273 -3.93 -14.13 -9.65
N LEU A 274 -3.23 -14.74 -8.70
CA LEU A 274 -3.77 -15.67 -7.72
C LEU A 274 -4.66 -14.96 -6.69
N LEU A 275 -4.80 -13.64 -6.81
CA LEU A 275 -5.42 -12.82 -5.82
C LEU A 275 -6.03 -11.60 -6.51
N HIS A 276 -7.26 -11.22 -6.13
CA HIS A 276 -7.86 -9.93 -6.45
C HIS A 276 -7.30 -8.85 -5.51
N THR A 277 -6.66 -7.84 -6.07
CA THR A 277 -5.87 -6.83 -5.33
C THR A 277 -6.71 -5.79 -4.59
N ASP A 278 -8.01 -5.69 -4.89
CA ASP A 278 -8.88 -4.67 -4.27
C ASP A 278 -9.53 -5.10 -2.95
N HIS A 279 -9.37 -6.36 -2.53
CA HIS A 279 -9.99 -6.86 -1.31
C HIS A 279 -9.06 -6.67 -0.10
N ALA A 280 -9.58 -6.05 0.95
CA ALA A 280 -8.81 -5.78 2.17
C ALA A 280 -8.46 -7.07 2.93
N VAL A 281 -9.40 -7.69 3.62
CA VAL A 281 -9.16 -8.93 4.40
C VAL A 281 -9.75 -10.11 3.66
N ARG A 282 -8.88 -11.02 3.20
CA ARG A 282 -9.26 -12.14 2.35
C ARG A 282 -9.20 -13.47 3.06
N ALA A 283 -10.24 -14.29 2.91
CA ALA A 283 -10.29 -15.60 3.55
C ALA A 283 -9.12 -16.51 3.14
N GLU A 284 -8.66 -16.41 1.89
CA GLU A 284 -7.57 -17.22 1.34
C GLU A 284 -6.22 -16.97 2.02
N PHE A 285 -6.03 -15.83 2.68
CA PHE A 285 -4.80 -15.57 3.44
C PHE A 285 -4.74 -16.34 4.76
N PHE A 286 -5.88 -16.88 5.21
CA PHE A 286 -6.05 -17.49 6.54
C PHE A 286 -6.45 -18.97 6.47
N ASP A 287 -6.44 -19.58 5.29
CA ASP A 287 -6.77 -21.00 5.12
C ASP A 287 -5.55 -21.93 5.34
N GLY A 288 -4.38 -21.35 5.63
CA GLY A 288 -3.13 -22.06 5.88
C GLY A 288 -2.51 -22.73 4.66
N ARG A 289 -3.10 -22.59 3.45
CA ARG A 289 -2.63 -23.31 2.26
C ARG A 289 -1.26 -22.84 1.78
N GLU A 290 -0.50 -23.79 1.26
CA GLU A 290 0.78 -23.52 0.59
C GLU A 290 0.58 -22.92 -0.80
N GLU A 291 -0.56 -23.23 -1.45
CA GLU A 291 -0.92 -22.76 -2.78
C GLU A 291 -2.28 -22.05 -2.78
N ALA A 292 -2.43 -21.06 -3.65
CA ALA A 292 -3.67 -20.31 -3.78
C ALA A 292 -4.81 -21.20 -4.32
N ALA A 293 -5.99 -21.08 -3.72
CA ALA A 293 -7.20 -21.78 -4.17
C ALA A 293 -7.55 -21.46 -5.64
N THR A 294 -7.20 -20.27 -6.11
CA THR A 294 -7.45 -19.80 -7.48
C THR A 294 -6.32 -20.12 -8.45
N GLY A 295 -5.38 -21.00 -8.08
CA GLY A 295 -4.31 -21.43 -8.99
C GLY A 295 -4.83 -22.01 -10.32
N ALA A 296 -5.94 -22.75 -10.27
CA ALA A 296 -6.56 -23.33 -11.47
C ALA A 296 -7.35 -22.30 -12.32
N ALA A 297 -7.74 -21.17 -11.72
CA ALA A 297 -8.51 -20.12 -12.39
C ALA A 297 -8.10 -18.75 -11.80
N PRO A 298 -6.95 -18.20 -12.22
CA PRO A 298 -6.50 -16.88 -11.76
C PRO A 298 -7.51 -15.78 -12.06
N TYR A 299 -7.53 -14.75 -11.22
CA TYR A 299 -8.32 -13.55 -11.46
C TYR A 299 -7.76 -12.79 -12.66
N LEU A 300 -8.66 -12.25 -13.48
CA LEU A 300 -8.33 -11.31 -14.54
C LEU A 300 -8.66 -9.89 -14.09
N MET A 301 -7.64 -9.11 -13.77
CA MET A 301 -7.77 -7.78 -13.17
C MET A 301 -7.66 -6.68 -14.22
N ASP A 302 -8.28 -5.53 -13.94
CA ASP A 302 -8.38 -4.38 -14.84
C ASP A 302 -7.28 -3.33 -14.58
N LEU A 303 -6.64 -2.83 -15.63
CA LEU A 303 -5.74 -1.66 -15.55
C LEU A 303 -6.34 -0.43 -16.22
N THR A 304 -7.44 -0.58 -16.97
CA THR A 304 -8.04 0.51 -17.75
C THR A 304 -8.56 1.64 -16.87
N TYR A 305 -8.96 1.36 -15.62
CA TYR A 305 -9.35 2.38 -14.65
C TYR A 305 -8.22 3.39 -14.33
N LEU A 306 -6.96 3.08 -14.67
CA LEU A 306 -5.82 3.96 -14.44
C LEU A 306 -5.68 5.07 -15.50
N TYR A 307 -6.26 4.91 -16.70
CA TYR A 307 -6.03 5.82 -17.82
C TYR A 307 -7.21 6.01 -18.78
N ASP A 308 -8.15 5.07 -18.86
CA ASP A 308 -9.30 5.16 -19.77
C ASP A 308 -10.44 5.96 -19.11
N ARG A 309 -10.64 7.18 -19.59
CA ARG A 309 -11.66 8.12 -19.09
C ARG A 309 -13.10 7.63 -19.25
N ARG A 310 -13.33 6.57 -20.04
CA ARG A 310 -14.65 5.97 -20.24
C ARG A 310 -15.03 5.04 -19.08
N GLN A 311 -14.06 4.57 -18.29
CA GLN A 311 -14.32 3.73 -17.13
C GLN A 311 -14.95 4.55 -16.00
N ALA A 312 -16.02 4.03 -15.38
CA ALA A 312 -16.66 4.70 -14.25
C ALA A 312 -15.67 4.93 -13.08
N ASP A 313 -14.84 3.92 -12.80
CA ASP A 313 -13.86 3.96 -11.72
C ASP A 313 -12.71 4.93 -11.99
N PHE A 314 -12.43 5.30 -13.25
CA PHE A 314 -11.39 6.27 -13.58
C PHE A 314 -11.64 7.62 -12.88
N ILE A 315 -12.90 8.06 -12.80
CA ILE A 315 -13.25 9.33 -12.16
C ILE A 315 -12.85 9.30 -10.68
N ASN A 316 -13.24 8.24 -9.97
CA ASN A 316 -13.02 8.15 -8.54
C ASN A 316 -11.55 7.93 -8.19
N PHE A 317 -10.85 7.04 -8.90
CA PHE A 317 -9.47 6.66 -8.56
C PHE A 317 -8.42 7.60 -9.15
N MET A 318 -8.64 8.15 -10.35
CA MET A 318 -7.57 8.78 -11.13
C MET A 318 -7.83 10.23 -11.52
N ALA A 319 -9.03 10.57 -11.99
CA ALA A 319 -9.35 11.96 -12.34
C ALA A 319 -9.56 12.82 -11.08
N GLY A 320 -10.12 12.18 -10.05
CA GLY A 320 -10.69 12.85 -8.90
C GLY A 320 -11.97 13.59 -9.24
N PHE A 321 -12.71 13.96 -8.21
CA PHE A 321 -13.85 14.85 -8.31
C PHE A 321 -13.68 16.00 -7.34
N ARG A 322 -14.19 17.17 -7.74
CA ARG A 322 -14.21 18.33 -6.85
C ARG A 322 -15.11 18.04 -5.65
N ILE A 323 -14.58 18.29 -4.46
CA ILE A 323 -15.30 18.13 -3.20
C ILE A 323 -15.40 19.50 -2.51
N SER A 324 -16.53 19.77 -1.85
CA SER A 324 -16.71 21.00 -1.08
C SER A 324 -15.81 21.00 0.15
N ASP A 325 -15.30 22.17 0.52
CA ASP A 325 -14.50 22.35 1.74
C ASP A 325 -15.23 21.84 2.99
N ASP A 326 -16.54 22.04 3.12
CA ASP A 326 -17.32 21.54 4.26
C ASP A 326 -17.28 20.01 4.37
N ALA A 327 -17.41 19.28 3.24
CA ALA A 327 -17.32 17.82 3.24
C ALA A 327 -15.90 17.34 3.61
N VAL A 328 -14.86 18.03 3.13
CA VAL A 328 -13.47 17.75 3.56
C VAL A 328 -13.33 17.99 5.06
N TYR A 329 -13.83 19.12 5.57
CA TYR A 329 -13.69 19.51 6.97
C TYR A 329 -14.54 18.67 7.94
N GLN A 330 -15.60 18.02 7.48
CA GLN A 330 -16.30 17.00 8.29
C GLN A 330 -15.37 15.85 8.67
N GLU A 331 -14.43 15.48 7.80
CA GLU A 331 -13.47 14.40 8.05
C GLU A 331 -12.15 14.90 8.66
N THR A 332 -11.65 16.03 8.17
CA THR A 332 -10.35 16.56 8.59
C THR A 332 -10.44 17.48 9.80
N GLY A 333 -11.63 17.94 10.20
CA GLY A 333 -11.77 19.14 11.03
C GLY A 333 -11.47 20.41 10.23
N ARG A 334 -11.74 21.58 10.81
CA ARG A 334 -11.45 22.88 10.19
C ARG A 334 -10.01 23.33 10.44
N PRO A 335 -9.38 24.10 9.53
CA PRO A 335 -7.96 24.49 9.64
C PRO A 335 -7.53 25.06 10.99
N GLU A 336 -8.42 25.77 11.68
CA GLU A 336 -8.14 26.40 12.98
C GLU A 336 -7.94 25.37 14.11
N THR A 337 -8.39 24.13 13.89
CA THR A 337 -8.31 23.00 14.84
C THR A 337 -7.22 22.00 14.48
N TRP A 338 -6.48 22.25 13.40
CA TRP A 338 -5.51 21.28 12.91
C TRP A 338 -4.28 21.27 13.80
N MET A 339 -3.79 20.06 14.07
CA MET A 339 -2.55 19.86 14.82
C MET A 339 -1.40 19.80 13.82
N THR A 340 -0.38 20.64 14.00
CA THR A 340 0.91 20.39 13.34
C THR A 340 1.58 19.21 14.03
N ARG A 341 2.33 18.40 13.28
CA ARG A 341 3.13 17.29 13.86
C ARG A 341 4.17 17.81 14.87
N ASP A 342 4.43 19.11 14.84
CA ASP A 342 5.36 19.84 15.71
C ASP A 342 4.80 20.07 17.11
N GLY A 343 3.51 19.76 17.36
CA GLY A 343 2.98 19.68 18.72
C GLY A 343 3.74 18.62 19.50
N GLU A 344 4.60 19.09 20.42
CA GLU A 344 5.50 18.33 21.27
C GLU A 344 4.96 16.94 21.60
N GLN A 345 5.36 15.94 20.80
CA GLN A 345 5.53 14.63 21.40
C GLN A 345 6.69 14.85 22.38
N THR A 346 6.38 14.99 23.66
CA THR A 346 7.36 14.85 24.73
C THR A 346 8.11 13.57 24.43
N LYS A 347 9.30 13.67 23.84
CA LYS A 347 10.09 12.52 23.45
C LYS A 347 10.25 11.73 24.74
N PRO A 348 9.79 10.48 24.81
CA PRO A 348 10.04 9.67 25.98
C PRO A 348 11.53 9.74 26.29
N HIS A 349 11.87 10.07 27.54
CA HIS A 349 13.26 10.16 27.93
C HIS A 349 13.90 8.79 27.71
N ARG A 350 14.77 8.71 26.70
CA ARG A 350 15.66 7.57 26.48
C ARG A 350 16.95 7.83 27.23
N THR A 351 17.51 6.79 27.83
CA THR A 351 18.90 6.81 28.30
C THR A 351 19.86 6.76 27.11
N ASP A 352 21.11 7.17 27.28
CA ASP A 352 22.13 7.09 26.22
C ASP A 352 22.32 5.66 25.70
N ALA A 353 22.20 4.66 26.60
CA ALA A 353 22.23 3.25 26.22
C ALA A 353 21.08 2.88 25.28
N GLN A 354 19.85 3.29 25.60
CA GLN A 354 18.67 3.05 24.75
C GLN A 354 18.79 3.77 23.40
N VAL A 355 19.33 4.99 23.36
CA VAL A 355 19.63 5.68 22.09
C VAL A 355 20.65 4.89 21.28
N GLY A 356 21.71 4.37 21.90
CA GLY A 356 22.71 3.52 21.26
C GLY A 356 22.11 2.25 20.64
N GLU A 357 21.22 1.58 21.36
CA GLU A 357 20.48 0.40 20.89
C GLU A 357 19.61 0.72 19.67
N MET A 358 18.87 1.84 19.72
CA MET A 358 18.00 2.26 18.61
C MET A 358 18.78 2.62 17.37
N ASN A 359 19.89 3.34 17.53
CA ASN A 359 20.81 3.62 16.42
C ASN A 359 21.42 2.35 15.84
N ALA A 360 21.68 1.32 16.65
CA ALA A 360 22.16 0.04 16.16
C ALA A 360 21.10 -0.70 15.33
N LEU A 361 19.84 -0.70 15.77
CA LEU A 361 18.73 -1.33 15.05
C LEU A 361 18.41 -0.59 13.74
N LEU A 362 18.37 0.74 13.75
CA LEU A 362 18.19 1.54 12.54
C LEU A 362 19.33 1.31 11.55
N ARG A 363 20.59 1.28 11.99
CA ARG A 363 21.74 0.96 11.13
C ARG A 363 21.59 -0.39 10.42
N LYS A 364 21.02 -1.41 11.09
CA LYS A 364 20.72 -2.69 10.44
C LYS A 364 19.64 -2.57 9.36
N CYS A 365 18.64 -1.71 9.55
CA CYS A 365 17.62 -1.41 8.53
C CYS A 365 18.25 -0.66 7.34
N TYR A 366 19.11 0.32 7.61
CA TYR A 366 19.88 1.04 6.58
C TYR A 366 20.80 0.11 5.78
N GLY A 367 21.36 -0.92 6.42
CA GLY A 367 22.22 -1.91 5.77
C GLY A 367 21.52 -2.92 4.86
N TRP A 368 20.19 -2.88 4.72
CA TRP A 368 19.51 -3.85 3.85
C TRP A 368 19.87 -3.68 2.36
N PRO A 369 20.17 -4.79 1.66
CA PRO A 369 20.23 -4.77 0.22
C PRO A 369 18.83 -4.58 -0.35
N LYS A 370 18.75 -3.96 -1.53
CA LYS A 370 17.53 -3.99 -2.34
C LYS A 370 17.25 -5.43 -2.76
N LEU A 371 15.98 -5.80 -2.92
CA LEU A 371 15.65 -7.09 -3.53
C LEU A 371 16.17 -7.14 -4.97
N PRO A 372 16.77 -8.27 -5.40
CA PRO A 372 17.26 -8.41 -6.78
C PRO A 372 16.18 -8.17 -7.84
N SER A 373 14.92 -8.49 -7.52
CA SER A 373 13.77 -8.28 -8.41
C SER A 373 13.39 -6.81 -8.58
N LEU A 374 13.92 -5.90 -7.77
CA LEU A 374 13.64 -4.48 -7.84
C LEU A 374 14.72 -3.79 -8.67
N THR A 375 14.38 -3.48 -9.91
CA THR A 375 15.22 -2.61 -10.73
C THR A 375 15.16 -1.17 -10.21
N ASP A 376 16.27 -0.44 -10.37
CA ASP A 376 16.38 0.99 -10.00
C ASP A 376 15.86 1.93 -11.09
N ASP A 377 15.58 1.39 -12.28
CA ASP A 377 15.11 2.17 -13.41
C ASP A 377 13.60 2.25 -13.43
N VAL A 378 13.07 3.39 -12.97
CA VAL A 378 12.19 4.27 -13.74
C VAL A 378 12.25 5.69 -13.16
N SER A 379 13.30 6.43 -13.48
CA SER A 379 13.20 7.90 -13.54
C SER A 379 12.50 8.32 -14.82
#